data_AF-A0A0W0WK60-F1
#
_entry.id   AF-A0A0W0WK60-F1
#
_cell.length_a   1.000
_cell.length_b   1.000
_cell.length_c   1.000
_cell.angle_alpha   90.00
_cell.angle_beta   90.00
_cell.angle_gamma   90.00
#
_symmetry.space_group_name_H-M   'P 1'
#
loop_
_entity.id
_entity.type
_entity.pdbx_description
1 polymer ?
#
loop_
_entity_poly.entity_id
_entity_poly.type
_entity_poly.pdbx_seq_one_letter_code
_entity_poly.pdbx_strand_id
1 'polypeptide(L)'
;MDKLNALLRPTWGSEKWIEEGWQQITEEEQEFIEERVNELFKDGLPFEIQHDRLFYIYAFSMLAQLEVLAIQVPLKFKSKLSNPLFRQQLHVQLLDEIFHGIVFTKIVYMLCAPYAMPPTYNENIEQLCNFIRNENCPQVALMLLNLIAEGWIEEIFSLMQEKGIAHKVFATILSDERRHISEADLYREIGLPNMDVIKEKLAYIEEQLLTNVFLQYKYNSSFAFLLGVEGSIKFLQSLEKKHSQQLEKINLEPGEGWKLCMRVMREMFPEIQRYAEKNHAIPMSSMRKIYMTQWKNPTDPTMVAEFNLNVSCLDVFNKTFPAHTITTLMLQTVSLLLTKAPEFRYYLSHSKLYKSDETYVGVIAKLPNCGDHLATIVFENCHCIPVQELFFKIRRILKMMVYCYKKRELLEKNHPELESILNQTIDEMNNGVYPYPMPGNPLMSVSNISHCGYVHVKAPLRINEAGRFTLLDIDRKMVWNKHCKKFEEQDVLPVSISADHRIFDGNKRIPKLMQTCFEQMFEQMIQTSVSEFENKASMDDDKNRELIELIELLLENNLRLGYKVLLCLQTIWMDFINIEQMLSSEFVSELTEITLKDY
;
A
#
# COMPACT_ATOMS: atom_id res chain seq x y z
N MET A 1 34.52 -16.00 13.66
CA MET A 1 34.14 -15.62 12.27
C MET A 1 33.02 -16.51 11.71
N ASP A 2 32.88 -17.78 12.11
CA ASP A 2 31.91 -18.70 11.49
C ASP A 2 30.40 -18.42 11.70
N LYS A 3 30.00 -17.75 12.79
CA LYS A 3 28.58 -17.36 13.01
C LYS A 3 28.14 -16.14 12.20
N LEU A 4 29.06 -15.25 11.84
CA LEU A 4 28.78 -14.05 11.06
C LEU A 4 28.66 -14.39 9.57
N ASN A 5 29.50 -15.30 9.07
CA ASN A 5 29.37 -15.84 7.71
C ASN A 5 28.09 -16.67 7.53
N ALA A 6 27.57 -17.32 8.57
CA ALA A 6 26.28 -18.02 8.49
C ALA A 6 25.07 -17.08 8.34
N LEU A 7 25.19 -15.82 8.77
CA LEU A 7 24.21 -14.76 8.54
C LEU A 7 24.35 -14.10 7.16
N LEU A 8 25.48 -14.32 6.48
CA LEU A 8 25.82 -13.83 5.14
C LEU A 8 25.71 -14.93 4.06
N ARG A 9 25.19 -16.10 4.43
CA ARG A 9 24.94 -17.22 3.51
C ARG A 9 23.60 -17.04 2.81
N PRO A 10 23.44 -17.64 1.62
CA PRO A 10 22.18 -17.67 0.90
C PRO A 10 20.98 -17.94 1.83
N THR A 11 20.11 -16.95 2.00
CA THR A 11 18.87 -17.11 2.79
C THR A 11 17.81 -17.89 2.01
N TRP A 12 18.05 -18.14 0.72
CA TRP A 12 17.12 -18.79 -0.17
C TRP A 12 17.67 -20.06 -0.82
N GLY A 13 16.82 -21.08 -0.98
CA GLY A 13 17.23 -22.36 -1.57
C GLY A 13 17.70 -22.23 -3.02
N SER A 14 17.09 -21.33 -3.79
CA SER A 14 17.42 -21.06 -5.20
C SER A 14 18.88 -20.65 -5.41
N GLU A 15 19.39 -19.80 -4.53
CA GLU A 15 20.75 -19.27 -4.60
C GLU A 15 21.82 -20.36 -4.51
N LYS A 16 21.56 -21.43 -3.74
CA LYS A 16 22.47 -22.58 -3.64
C LYS A 16 22.63 -23.29 -4.97
N TRP A 17 21.55 -23.44 -5.72
CA TRP A 17 21.55 -24.12 -7.02
C TRP A 17 22.20 -23.26 -8.11
N ILE A 18 21.99 -21.95 -8.05
CA ILE A 18 22.71 -20.99 -8.89
C ILE A 18 24.21 -21.07 -8.59
N GLU A 19 24.60 -21.08 -7.31
CA GLU A 19 26.00 -21.21 -6.88
C GLU A 19 26.63 -22.51 -7.38
N GLU A 20 25.91 -23.64 -7.29
CA GLU A 20 26.37 -24.92 -7.86
C GLU A 20 26.64 -24.83 -9.37
N GLY A 21 25.74 -24.20 -10.14
CA GLY A 21 25.94 -23.96 -11.57
C GLY A 21 27.11 -23.01 -11.84
N TRP A 22 27.19 -21.92 -11.08
CA TRP A 22 28.21 -20.88 -11.17
C TRP A 22 29.64 -21.43 -10.98
N GLN A 23 29.80 -22.40 -10.09
CA GLN A 23 31.09 -23.06 -9.84
C GLN A 23 31.55 -23.99 -10.97
N GLN A 24 30.69 -24.30 -11.96
CA GLN A 24 30.99 -25.23 -13.06
C GLN A 24 31.30 -24.51 -14.39
N ILE A 25 31.28 -23.18 -14.39
CA ILE A 25 31.54 -22.33 -15.57
C ILE A 25 32.85 -21.55 -15.38
N THR A 26 33.41 -21.07 -16.49
CA THR A 26 34.68 -20.33 -16.50
C THR A 26 34.51 -18.86 -16.11
N GLU A 27 35.60 -18.18 -15.75
CA GLU A 27 35.57 -16.74 -15.42
C GLU A 27 35.04 -15.89 -16.59
N GLU A 28 35.43 -16.18 -17.84
CA GLU A 28 34.91 -15.49 -19.03
C GLU A 28 33.39 -15.65 -19.19
N GLU A 29 32.86 -16.84 -18.85
CA GLU A 29 31.42 -17.12 -18.91
C GLU A 29 30.66 -16.44 -17.76
N GLN A 30 31.29 -16.32 -16.59
CA GLN A 30 30.76 -15.54 -15.47
C GLN A 30 30.64 -14.07 -15.84
N GLU A 31 31.70 -13.48 -16.41
CA GLU A 31 31.70 -12.09 -16.90
C GLU A 31 30.60 -11.87 -17.95
N PHE A 32 30.43 -12.80 -18.89
CA PHE A 32 29.35 -12.74 -19.88
C PHE A 32 27.96 -12.71 -19.24
N ILE A 33 27.69 -13.52 -18.22
CA ILE A 33 26.41 -13.51 -17.51
C ILE A 33 26.23 -12.20 -16.73
N GLU A 34 27.28 -11.72 -16.06
CA GLU A 34 27.24 -10.45 -15.32
C GLU A 34 26.92 -9.26 -16.23
N GLU A 35 27.55 -9.17 -17.40
CA GLU A 35 27.25 -8.12 -18.39
C GLU A 35 25.78 -8.14 -18.83
N ARG A 36 25.24 -9.32 -19.12
CA ARG A 36 23.82 -9.49 -19.49
C ARG A 36 22.88 -9.04 -18.37
N VAL A 37 23.19 -9.41 -17.13
CA VAL A 37 22.42 -8.99 -15.96
C VAL A 37 22.53 -7.48 -15.75
N ASN A 38 23.71 -6.89 -15.94
CA ASN A 38 23.89 -5.45 -15.79
C ASN A 38 23.13 -4.67 -16.87
N GLU A 39 23.15 -5.13 -18.13
CA GLU A 39 22.41 -4.49 -19.22
C GLU A 39 20.88 -4.60 -19.04
N LEU A 40 20.38 -5.75 -18.58
CA LEU A 40 18.94 -5.92 -18.34
C LEU A 40 18.44 -4.95 -17.26
N PHE A 41 19.24 -4.72 -16.20
CA PHE A 41 18.90 -3.94 -15.00
C PHE A 41 19.56 -2.54 -14.94
N LYS A 42 20.08 -2.03 -16.06
CA LYS A 42 20.82 -0.75 -16.07
C LYS A 42 20.03 0.43 -15.51
N ASP A 43 18.71 0.43 -15.70
CA ASP A 43 17.77 1.46 -15.25
C ASP A 43 17.02 1.05 -13.95
N GLY A 44 17.51 0.04 -13.23
CA GLY A 44 16.84 -0.54 -12.08
C GLY A 44 15.96 -1.75 -12.43
N LEU A 45 14.74 -1.80 -11.90
CA LEU A 45 13.81 -2.92 -12.17
C LEU A 45 13.45 -2.92 -13.67
N PRO A 46 13.57 -4.04 -14.40
CA PRO A 46 13.44 -4.05 -15.87
C PRO A 46 12.00 -3.93 -16.39
N PHE A 47 11.07 -3.46 -15.54
CA PHE A 47 9.66 -3.25 -15.84
C PHE A 47 9.01 -2.33 -14.80
N GLU A 48 7.89 -1.71 -15.17
CA GLU A 48 7.05 -0.95 -14.26
C GLU A 48 6.07 -1.85 -13.50
N ILE A 49 5.86 -1.56 -12.22
CA ILE A 49 4.92 -2.28 -11.36
C ILE A 49 3.51 -1.73 -11.63
N GLN A 50 2.70 -2.49 -12.38
CA GLN A 50 1.34 -2.09 -12.76
C GLN A 50 0.26 -2.54 -11.75
N HIS A 51 0.62 -3.49 -10.89
CA HIS A 51 -0.26 -4.14 -9.91
C HIS A 51 0.34 -4.08 -8.50
N ASP A 52 -0.38 -4.55 -7.48
CA ASP A 52 0.18 -4.62 -6.12
C ASP A 52 1.50 -5.43 -6.15
N ARG A 53 2.57 -4.80 -5.66
CA ARG A 53 3.93 -5.33 -5.60
C ARG A 53 3.99 -6.73 -4.97
N LEU A 54 3.11 -7.03 -4.01
CA LEU A 54 3.05 -8.32 -3.33
C LEU A 54 2.81 -9.49 -4.30
N PHE A 55 1.98 -9.29 -5.33
CA PHE A 55 1.71 -10.36 -6.32
C PHE A 55 2.93 -10.62 -7.20
N TYR A 56 3.67 -9.58 -7.59
CA TYR A 56 4.94 -9.77 -8.30
C TYR A 56 5.95 -10.52 -7.44
N ILE A 57 6.07 -10.17 -6.14
CA ILE A 57 6.99 -10.86 -5.22
C ILE A 57 6.71 -12.35 -5.21
N TYR A 58 5.46 -12.77 -4.99
CA TYR A 58 5.12 -14.20 -4.95
C TYR A 58 5.26 -14.90 -6.31
N ALA A 59 4.83 -14.27 -7.41
CA ALA A 59 4.97 -14.86 -8.74
C ALA A 59 6.45 -15.10 -9.10
N PHE A 60 7.29 -14.07 -8.98
CA PHE A 60 8.72 -14.18 -9.25
C PHE A 60 9.44 -15.07 -8.24
N SER A 61 8.94 -15.21 -7.00
CA SER A 61 9.51 -16.15 -6.04
C SER A 61 9.30 -17.60 -6.42
N MET A 62 8.11 -17.93 -6.92
CA MET A 62 7.86 -19.27 -7.44
C MET A 62 8.70 -19.55 -8.68
N LEU A 63 8.82 -18.59 -9.60
CA LEU A 63 9.69 -18.72 -10.78
C LEU A 63 11.16 -18.91 -10.39
N ALA A 64 11.68 -18.10 -9.46
CA ALA A 64 13.05 -18.24 -8.96
C ALA A 64 13.31 -19.61 -8.30
N GLN A 65 12.30 -20.25 -7.72
CA GLN A 65 12.42 -21.59 -7.13
C GLN A 65 12.29 -22.72 -8.15
N LEU A 66 11.50 -22.53 -9.21
CA LEU A 66 11.30 -23.53 -10.25
C LEU A 66 12.41 -23.51 -11.29
N GLU A 67 12.87 -22.32 -11.69
CA GLU A 67 13.85 -22.15 -12.76
C GLU A 67 15.19 -22.84 -12.46
N VAL A 68 15.57 -22.86 -11.18
CA VAL A 68 16.79 -23.55 -10.75
C VAL A 68 16.77 -25.07 -10.98
N LEU A 69 15.60 -25.65 -11.29
CA LEU A 69 15.53 -27.04 -11.78
C LEU A 69 16.22 -27.20 -13.13
N ALA A 70 16.06 -26.23 -14.03
CA ALA A 70 16.58 -26.31 -15.38
C ALA A 70 18.13 -26.31 -15.39
N ILE A 71 18.78 -25.67 -14.40
CA ILE A 71 20.24 -25.74 -14.18
C ILE A 71 20.74 -27.18 -13.95
N GLN A 72 19.94 -28.02 -13.28
CA GLN A 72 20.39 -29.35 -12.85
C GLN A 72 20.57 -30.33 -14.01
N VAL A 73 19.83 -30.15 -15.10
CA VAL A 73 19.89 -31.07 -16.25
C VAL A 73 21.22 -30.96 -17.01
N PRO A 74 21.63 -29.77 -17.47
CA PRO A 74 22.95 -29.59 -18.06
C PRO A 74 24.08 -30.06 -17.13
N LEU A 75 23.99 -29.74 -15.82
CA LEU A 75 25.00 -30.14 -14.84
C LEU A 75 25.17 -31.67 -14.74
N LYS A 76 24.08 -32.43 -14.69
CA LYS A 76 24.12 -33.88 -14.49
C LYS A 76 24.36 -34.69 -15.76
N PHE A 77 23.92 -34.17 -16.91
CA PHE A 77 23.80 -34.97 -18.13
C PHE A 77 24.71 -34.52 -19.28
N LYS A 78 25.28 -33.32 -19.25
CA LYS A 78 26.24 -32.86 -20.27
C LYS A 78 27.39 -33.84 -20.50
N SER A 79 27.97 -34.40 -19.43
CA SER A 79 29.07 -35.36 -19.52
C SER A 79 28.66 -36.73 -20.10
N LYS A 80 27.35 -37.04 -20.09
CA LYS A 80 26.80 -38.33 -20.55
C LYS A 80 26.41 -38.31 -22.03
N LEU A 81 26.33 -37.14 -22.67
CA LEU A 81 26.10 -37.04 -24.11
C LEU A 81 27.33 -37.51 -24.88
N SER A 82 27.14 -38.07 -26.07
CA SER A 82 28.20 -38.59 -26.94
C SER A 82 28.59 -37.61 -28.05
N ASN A 83 27.65 -36.78 -28.50
CA ASN A 83 27.80 -35.79 -29.56
C ASN A 83 28.40 -34.48 -29.01
N PRO A 84 29.57 -34.05 -29.52
CA PRO A 84 30.20 -32.79 -29.10
C PRO A 84 29.32 -31.56 -29.29
N LEU A 85 28.50 -31.51 -30.36
CA LEU A 85 27.60 -30.39 -30.62
C LEU A 85 26.51 -30.27 -29.54
N PHE A 86 25.91 -31.40 -29.16
CA PHE A 86 24.89 -31.42 -28.11
C PHE A 86 25.48 -31.13 -26.73
N ARG A 87 26.72 -31.55 -26.46
CA ARG A 87 27.44 -31.12 -25.24
C ARG A 87 27.65 -29.60 -25.19
N GLN A 88 27.96 -28.99 -26.33
CA GLN A 88 28.15 -27.54 -26.42
C GLN A 88 26.82 -26.81 -26.26
N GLN A 89 25.75 -27.28 -26.89
CA GLN A 89 24.42 -26.68 -26.74
C GLN A 89 23.88 -26.81 -25.30
N LEU A 90 24.06 -27.95 -24.63
CA LEU A 90 23.70 -28.09 -23.21
C LEU A 90 24.54 -27.16 -22.34
N HIS A 91 25.80 -26.91 -22.71
CA HIS A 91 26.62 -25.94 -22.00
C HIS A 91 26.09 -24.52 -22.16
N VAL A 92 25.69 -24.13 -23.37
CA VAL A 92 25.04 -22.83 -23.60
C VAL A 92 23.74 -22.73 -22.80
N GLN A 93 22.93 -23.78 -22.80
CA GLN A 93 21.73 -23.85 -21.97
C GLN A 93 22.06 -23.66 -20.49
N LEU A 94 23.10 -24.31 -19.95
CA LEU A 94 23.55 -24.07 -18.57
C LEU A 94 23.80 -22.58 -18.27
N LEU A 95 24.48 -21.87 -19.18
CA LEU A 95 24.74 -20.43 -19.01
C LEU A 95 23.43 -19.62 -18.99
N ASP A 96 22.47 -19.99 -19.84
CA ASP A 96 21.16 -19.33 -19.91
C ASP A 96 20.31 -19.61 -18.67
N GLU A 97 20.27 -20.84 -18.16
CA GLU A 97 19.53 -21.17 -16.94
C GLU A 97 20.12 -20.50 -15.68
N ILE A 98 21.46 -20.39 -15.61
CA ILE A 98 22.13 -19.62 -14.56
C ILE A 98 21.73 -18.15 -14.65
N PHE A 99 21.72 -17.59 -15.86
CA PHE A 99 21.26 -16.22 -16.11
C PHE A 99 19.80 -16.04 -15.68
N HIS A 100 18.86 -16.91 -16.09
CA HIS A 100 17.45 -16.84 -15.69
C HIS A 100 17.28 -16.89 -14.17
N GLY A 101 17.96 -17.83 -13.51
CA GLY A 101 17.96 -17.96 -12.05
C GLY A 101 18.41 -16.69 -11.34
N ILE A 102 19.49 -16.05 -11.81
CA ILE A 102 19.98 -14.77 -11.27
C ILE A 102 18.97 -13.64 -11.52
N VAL A 103 18.40 -13.55 -12.73
CA VAL A 103 17.43 -12.51 -13.10
C VAL A 103 16.20 -12.57 -12.19
N PHE A 104 15.57 -13.73 -12.03
CA PHE A 104 14.40 -13.88 -11.17
C PHE A 104 14.74 -13.60 -9.70
N THR A 105 15.86 -14.13 -9.21
CA THR A 105 16.30 -13.89 -7.82
C THR A 105 16.54 -12.40 -7.56
N LYS A 106 17.24 -11.70 -8.47
CA LYS A 106 17.50 -10.26 -8.37
C LYS A 106 16.21 -9.44 -8.41
N ILE A 107 15.26 -9.79 -9.28
CA ILE A 107 13.92 -9.16 -9.29
C ILE A 107 13.25 -9.28 -7.93
N VAL A 108 13.23 -10.47 -7.33
CA VAL A 108 12.59 -10.67 -6.01
C VAL A 108 13.25 -9.80 -4.94
N TYR A 109 14.58 -9.75 -4.89
CA TYR A 109 15.29 -8.88 -3.94
C TYR A 109 14.96 -7.39 -4.15
N MET A 110 14.96 -6.93 -5.40
CA MET A 110 14.62 -5.53 -5.71
C MET A 110 13.17 -5.19 -5.36
N LEU A 111 12.23 -6.12 -5.56
CA LEU A 111 10.83 -5.94 -5.17
C LEU A 111 10.65 -5.90 -3.64
N CYS A 112 11.46 -6.65 -2.89
CA CYS A 112 11.40 -6.69 -1.42
C CYS A 112 12.13 -5.51 -0.76
N ALA A 113 13.09 -4.89 -1.45
CA ALA A 113 13.85 -3.77 -0.91
C ALA A 113 12.97 -2.53 -0.62
N PRO A 114 13.38 -1.68 0.34
CA PRO A 114 14.47 -1.87 1.32
C PRO A 114 14.02 -2.54 2.63
N TYR A 115 12.72 -2.81 2.78
CA TYR A 115 12.10 -3.11 4.09
C TYR A 115 11.72 -4.57 4.31
N ALA A 116 11.87 -5.43 3.30
CA ALA A 116 11.52 -6.84 3.38
C ALA A 116 12.63 -7.74 2.83
N MET A 117 12.63 -8.98 3.30
CA MET A 117 13.38 -10.09 2.70
C MET A 117 12.46 -10.84 1.72
N PRO A 118 13.04 -11.58 0.75
CA PRO A 118 12.28 -12.53 -0.07
C PRO A 118 11.39 -13.45 0.80
N PRO A 119 10.20 -13.85 0.32
CA PRO A 119 9.34 -14.80 1.03
C PRO A 119 10.09 -16.08 1.38
N THR A 120 9.73 -16.77 2.46
CA THR A 120 10.36 -18.05 2.81
C THR A 120 10.28 -19.06 1.66
N TYR A 121 11.38 -19.75 1.40
CA TYR A 121 11.47 -20.83 0.41
C TYR A 121 10.41 -21.91 0.67
N ASN A 122 9.70 -22.36 -0.37
CA ASN A 122 8.54 -23.24 -0.19
C ASN A 122 8.95 -24.71 -0.19
N GLU A 123 8.74 -25.40 0.93
CA GLU A 123 9.10 -26.82 1.08
C GLU A 123 8.29 -27.76 0.16
N ASN A 124 7.04 -27.41 -0.18
CA ASN A 124 6.22 -28.22 -1.08
C ASN A 124 6.76 -28.17 -2.51
N ILE A 125 7.09 -26.98 -3.01
CA ILE A 125 7.74 -26.84 -4.33
C ILE A 125 9.08 -27.58 -4.33
N GLU A 126 9.84 -27.52 -3.23
CA GLU A 126 11.12 -28.24 -3.12
C GLU A 126 10.95 -29.77 -3.18
N GLN A 127 9.82 -30.34 -2.76
CA GLN A 127 9.57 -31.78 -2.89
C GLN A 127 9.53 -32.20 -4.37
N LEU A 128 8.85 -31.42 -5.22
CA LEU A 128 8.84 -31.63 -6.67
C LEU A 128 10.25 -31.48 -7.24
N CYS A 129 10.98 -30.43 -6.83
CA CYS A 129 12.34 -30.18 -7.28
C CYS A 129 13.27 -31.36 -6.94
N ASN A 130 13.20 -31.86 -5.70
CA ASN A 130 13.97 -32.98 -5.21
C ASN A 130 13.67 -34.28 -5.95
N PHE A 131 12.42 -34.51 -6.34
CA PHE A 131 12.03 -35.71 -7.07
C PHE A 131 12.76 -35.80 -8.42
N ILE A 132 12.76 -34.73 -9.20
CA ILE A 132 13.48 -34.67 -10.49
C ILE A 132 14.99 -34.73 -10.25
N ARG A 133 15.49 -33.99 -9.26
CA ARG A 133 16.93 -33.95 -8.95
C ARG A 133 17.45 -35.32 -8.56
N ASN A 134 16.72 -36.10 -7.78
CA ASN A 134 17.19 -37.40 -7.31
C ASN A 134 17.02 -38.53 -8.34
N GLU A 135 16.53 -38.22 -9.55
CA GLU A 135 16.47 -39.18 -10.64
C GLU A 135 17.87 -39.46 -11.20
N ASN A 136 18.25 -40.73 -11.20
CA ASN A 136 19.56 -41.18 -11.65
C ASN A 136 19.55 -41.57 -13.13
N CYS A 137 18.39 -41.97 -13.67
CA CYS A 137 18.22 -42.36 -15.06
C CYS A 137 18.12 -41.11 -15.95
N PRO A 138 19.11 -40.86 -16.85
CA PRO A 138 19.11 -39.68 -17.72
C PRO A 138 17.85 -39.56 -18.58
N GLN A 139 17.40 -40.66 -19.16
CA GLN A 139 16.21 -40.68 -20.03
C GLN A 139 14.95 -40.26 -19.28
N VAL A 140 14.81 -40.71 -18.03
CA VAL A 140 13.65 -40.39 -17.19
C VAL A 140 13.74 -38.94 -16.70
N ALA A 141 14.90 -38.51 -16.20
CA ALA A 141 15.09 -37.17 -15.68
C ALA A 141 14.84 -36.09 -16.74
N LEU A 142 15.37 -36.29 -17.95
CA LEU A 142 15.18 -35.37 -19.08
C LEU A 142 13.71 -35.28 -19.51
N MET A 143 13.04 -36.42 -19.62
CA MET A 143 11.62 -36.43 -19.99
C MET A 143 10.77 -35.72 -18.92
N LEU A 144 11.01 -35.98 -17.63
CA LEU A 144 10.28 -35.32 -16.54
C LEU A 144 10.57 -33.81 -16.49
N LEU A 145 11.81 -33.40 -16.73
CA LEU A 145 12.16 -31.98 -16.77
C LEU A 145 11.52 -31.29 -17.97
N ASN A 146 11.54 -31.87 -19.17
CA ASN A 146 10.92 -31.27 -20.35
C ASN A 146 9.41 -31.09 -20.16
N LEU A 147 8.73 -32.06 -19.53
CA LEU A 147 7.31 -31.92 -19.20
C LEU A 147 7.01 -30.72 -18.27
N ILE A 148 7.97 -30.33 -17.42
CA ILE A 148 7.81 -29.21 -16.48
C ILE A 148 8.33 -27.90 -17.06
N ALA A 149 9.54 -27.89 -17.60
CA ALA A 149 10.20 -26.73 -18.18
C ALA A 149 9.49 -26.27 -19.46
N GLU A 150 9.53 -27.08 -20.53
CA GLU A 150 8.86 -26.75 -21.79
C GLU A 150 7.33 -26.81 -21.64
N GLY A 151 6.80 -27.81 -20.93
CA GLY A 151 5.35 -28.03 -20.85
C GLY A 151 4.61 -26.95 -20.04
N TRP A 152 5.23 -26.40 -19.00
CA TRP A 152 4.53 -25.55 -18.04
C TRP A 152 5.20 -24.20 -17.79
N ILE A 153 6.49 -24.16 -17.49
CA ILE A 153 7.20 -22.91 -17.18
C ILE A 153 7.21 -21.98 -18.41
N GLU A 154 7.47 -22.51 -19.61
CA GLU A 154 7.46 -21.72 -20.85
C GLU A 154 6.06 -21.14 -21.17
N GLU A 155 4.97 -21.83 -20.79
CA GLU A 155 3.62 -21.30 -20.96
C GLU A 155 3.33 -20.14 -20.01
N ILE A 156 3.87 -20.19 -18.79
CA ILE A 156 3.83 -19.05 -17.87
C ILE A 156 4.56 -17.87 -18.50
N PHE A 157 5.77 -18.08 -19.03
CA PHE A 157 6.58 -17.01 -19.64
C PHE A 157 5.87 -16.38 -20.84
N SER A 158 5.32 -17.21 -21.73
CA SER A 158 4.62 -16.77 -22.93
C SER A 158 3.40 -15.91 -22.59
N LEU A 159 2.62 -16.32 -21.59
CA LEU A 159 1.42 -15.57 -21.19
C LEU A 159 1.73 -14.30 -20.42
N MET A 160 2.76 -14.32 -19.57
CA MET A 160 3.22 -13.10 -18.90
C MET A 160 3.70 -12.08 -19.93
N GLN A 161 4.46 -12.51 -20.94
CA GLN A 161 4.90 -11.64 -22.04
C GLN A 161 3.70 -11.07 -22.81
N GLU A 162 2.72 -11.92 -23.17
CA GLU A 162 1.51 -11.52 -23.90
C GLU A 162 0.66 -10.51 -23.14
N LYS A 163 0.51 -10.70 -21.82
CA LYS A 163 -0.24 -9.78 -20.95
C LYS A 163 0.57 -8.54 -20.54
N GLY A 164 1.79 -8.37 -21.05
CA GLY A 164 2.63 -7.21 -20.78
C GLY A 164 3.26 -7.18 -19.38
N ILE A 165 3.15 -8.27 -18.62
CA ILE A 165 3.73 -8.38 -17.27
C ILE A 165 5.22 -8.65 -17.42
N ALA A 166 6.07 -7.70 -16.99
CA ALA A 166 7.53 -7.78 -17.10
C ALA A 166 8.02 -8.19 -18.51
N HIS A 167 7.42 -7.60 -19.56
CA HIS A 167 7.63 -7.99 -20.95
C HIS A 167 9.10 -8.14 -21.36
N LYS A 168 9.97 -7.19 -20.99
CA LYS A 168 11.41 -7.23 -21.32
C LYS A 168 12.08 -8.49 -20.74
N VAL A 169 11.70 -8.90 -19.53
CA VAL A 169 12.26 -10.08 -18.85
C VAL A 169 11.86 -11.34 -19.60
N PHE A 170 10.56 -11.58 -19.77
CA PHE A 170 10.07 -12.79 -20.42
C PHE A 170 10.41 -12.86 -21.91
N ALA A 171 10.47 -11.72 -22.62
CA ALA A 171 10.96 -11.68 -24.00
C ALA A 171 12.41 -12.12 -24.13
N THR A 172 13.26 -11.72 -23.17
CA THR A 172 14.67 -12.12 -23.13
C THR A 172 14.78 -13.61 -22.87
N ILE A 173 14.11 -14.11 -21.83
CA ILE A 173 14.13 -15.52 -21.44
C ILE A 173 13.59 -16.42 -22.56
N LEU A 174 12.44 -16.09 -23.15
CA LEU A 174 11.87 -16.85 -24.27
C LEU A 174 12.76 -16.84 -25.52
N SER A 175 13.62 -15.84 -25.70
CA SER A 175 14.61 -15.85 -26.78
C SER A 175 15.72 -16.87 -26.51
N ASP A 176 16.05 -17.13 -25.24
CA ASP A 176 17.02 -18.12 -24.82
C ASP A 176 16.44 -19.53 -24.89
N GLU A 177 15.20 -19.74 -24.46
CA GLU A 177 14.51 -21.04 -24.58
C GLU A 177 14.48 -21.55 -26.04
N ARG A 178 14.32 -20.65 -27.02
CA ARG A 178 14.26 -21.01 -28.45
C ARG A 178 15.56 -21.57 -29.03
N ARG A 179 16.70 -21.34 -28.37
CA ARG A 179 18.02 -21.84 -28.82
C ARG A 179 18.52 -23.05 -28.03
N HIS A 180 17.73 -23.53 -27.05
CA HIS A 180 18.01 -24.76 -26.33
C HIS A 180 17.84 -26.00 -27.24
N ILE A 181 18.36 -27.14 -26.79
CA ILE A 181 18.31 -28.38 -27.57
C ILE A 181 16.88 -28.89 -27.62
N SER A 182 16.39 -29.22 -28.81
CA SER A 182 15.07 -29.81 -28.96
C SER A 182 14.98 -31.18 -28.28
N GLU A 183 13.87 -31.41 -27.57
CA GLU A 183 13.54 -32.71 -26.96
C GLU A 183 13.75 -33.91 -27.91
N ALA A 184 13.32 -33.76 -29.17
CA ALA A 184 13.42 -34.82 -30.17
C ALA A 184 14.87 -35.21 -30.48
N ASP A 185 15.80 -34.26 -30.42
CA ASP A 185 17.22 -34.51 -30.66
C ASP A 185 17.89 -35.14 -29.43
N LEU A 186 17.51 -34.72 -28.21
CA LEU A 186 17.92 -35.35 -26.96
C LEU A 186 17.49 -36.82 -26.87
N TYR A 187 16.24 -37.14 -27.23
CA TYR A 187 15.75 -38.52 -27.24
C TYR A 187 16.42 -39.40 -28.30
N ARG A 188 16.79 -38.84 -29.46
CA ARG A 188 17.57 -39.58 -30.47
C ARG A 188 18.94 -39.98 -29.95
N GLU A 189 19.56 -39.14 -29.12
CA GLU A 189 20.91 -39.40 -28.61
C GLU A 189 20.92 -40.35 -27.41
N ILE A 190 20.03 -40.15 -26.43
CA ILE A 190 20.07 -40.85 -25.14
C ILE A 190 19.11 -42.06 -25.12
N GLY A 191 18.18 -42.10 -26.08
CA GLY A 191 17.13 -43.12 -26.19
C GLY A 191 15.89 -42.79 -25.35
N LEU A 192 14.79 -43.47 -25.65
CA LEU A 192 13.55 -43.35 -24.88
C LEU A 192 13.63 -44.15 -23.56
N PRO A 193 13.05 -43.62 -22.47
CA PRO A 193 12.99 -44.33 -21.20
C PRO A 193 12.04 -45.55 -21.25
N ASN A 194 12.17 -46.45 -20.26
CA ASN A 194 11.25 -47.58 -20.09
C ASN A 194 9.84 -47.07 -19.75
N MET A 195 8.88 -47.39 -20.62
CA MET A 195 7.51 -46.87 -20.55
C MET A 195 6.76 -47.26 -19.27
N ASP A 196 7.03 -48.43 -18.69
CA ASP A 196 6.35 -48.85 -17.45
C ASP A 196 6.83 -48.03 -16.25
N VAL A 197 8.13 -47.73 -16.20
CA VAL A 197 8.74 -46.87 -15.17
C VAL A 197 8.25 -45.43 -15.30
N ILE A 198 8.07 -44.96 -16.54
CA ILE A 198 7.65 -43.60 -16.84
C ILE A 198 6.20 -43.36 -16.44
N LYS A 199 5.30 -44.30 -16.71
CA LYS A 199 3.88 -44.16 -16.34
C LYS A 199 3.68 -43.92 -14.85
N GLU A 200 4.37 -44.67 -14.00
CA GLU A 200 4.29 -44.50 -12.54
C GLU A 200 4.85 -43.14 -12.11
N LYS A 201 6.01 -42.75 -12.64
CA LYS A 201 6.65 -41.46 -12.32
C LYS A 201 5.87 -40.26 -12.86
N LEU A 202 5.20 -40.41 -14.01
CA LEU A 202 4.32 -39.40 -14.58
C LEU A 202 3.09 -39.18 -13.69
N ALA A 203 2.42 -40.25 -13.26
CA ALA A 203 1.29 -40.13 -12.36
C ALA A 203 1.70 -39.44 -11.04
N TYR A 204 2.86 -39.81 -10.51
CA TYR A 204 3.42 -39.15 -9.32
C TYR A 204 3.72 -37.67 -9.57
N ILE A 205 4.39 -37.31 -10.67
CA ILE A 205 4.77 -35.92 -10.93
C ILE A 205 3.54 -35.03 -11.17
N GLU A 206 2.51 -35.55 -11.85
CA GLU A 206 1.24 -34.86 -12.02
C GLU A 206 0.56 -34.62 -10.67
N GLU A 207 0.54 -35.61 -9.77
CA GLU A 207 0.02 -35.45 -8.42
C GLU A 207 0.82 -34.40 -7.61
N GLN A 208 2.15 -34.42 -7.70
CA GLN A 208 3.01 -33.42 -7.04
C GLN A 208 2.75 -32.02 -7.61
N LEU A 209 2.60 -31.85 -8.93
CA LEU A 209 2.27 -30.56 -9.53
C LEU A 209 0.93 -30.04 -9.03
N LEU A 210 -0.11 -30.89 -9.01
CA LEU A 210 -1.42 -30.50 -8.52
C LEU A 210 -1.37 -30.09 -7.04
N THR A 211 -0.79 -30.93 -6.18
CA THR A 211 -0.84 -30.76 -4.72
C THR A 211 0.19 -29.77 -4.18
N ASN A 212 1.42 -29.84 -4.66
CA ASN A 212 2.54 -29.09 -4.12
C ASN A 212 2.82 -27.79 -4.87
N VAL A 213 2.18 -27.57 -6.02
CA VAL A 213 2.28 -26.32 -6.78
C VAL A 213 0.91 -25.66 -6.97
N PHE A 214 -0.06 -26.30 -7.63
CA PHE A 214 -1.35 -25.66 -7.95
C PHE A 214 -2.26 -25.40 -6.74
N LEU A 215 -2.08 -26.13 -5.62
CA LEU A 215 -2.78 -25.82 -4.37
C LEU A 215 -2.05 -24.80 -3.48
N GLN A 216 -0.87 -24.32 -3.88
CA GLN A 216 -0.17 -23.25 -3.15
C GLN A 216 -0.83 -21.91 -3.44
N TYR A 217 -1.85 -21.58 -2.65
CA TYR A 217 -2.78 -20.47 -2.94
C TYR A 217 -2.08 -19.13 -3.19
N LYS A 218 -1.01 -18.80 -2.43
CA LYS A 218 -0.30 -17.52 -2.57
C LYS A 218 0.25 -17.31 -3.98
N TYR A 219 0.83 -18.35 -4.57
CA TYR A 219 1.41 -18.26 -5.91
C TYR A 219 0.34 -18.28 -6.98
N ASN A 220 -0.60 -19.23 -6.91
CA ASN A 220 -1.67 -19.34 -7.90
C ASN A 220 -2.57 -18.10 -7.93
N SER A 221 -2.90 -17.53 -6.76
CA SER A 221 -3.62 -16.25 -6.70
C SER A 221 -2.80 -15.10 -7.26
N SER A 222 -1.47 -15.11 -7.11
CA SER A 222 -0.60 -14.07 -7.67
C SER A 222 -0.53 -14.14 -9.19
N PHE A 223 -0.33 -15.33 -9.76
CA PHE A 223 -0.40 -15.53 -11.22
C PHE A 223 -1.79 -15.17 -11.75
N ALA A 224 -2.85 -15.63 -11.09
CA ALA A 224 -4.21 -15.33 -11.53
C ALA A 224 -4.55 -13.83 -11.47
N PHE A 225 -4.02 -13.11 -10.48
CA PHE A 225 -4.17 -11.67 -10.38
C PHE A 225 -3.43 -10.96 -11.52
N LEU A 226 -2.16 -11.30 -11.76
CA LEU A 226 -1.33 -10.68 -12.80
C LEU A 226 -1.84 -10.97 -14.22
N LEU A 227 -2.32 -12.18 -14.48
CA LEU A 227 -2.85 -12.59 -15.78
C LEU A 227 -4.29 -12.11 -16.02
N GLY A 228 -5.02 -11.81 -14.93
CA GLY A 228 -6.46 -11.64 -14.93
C GLY A 228 -7.22 -12.95 -15.17
N VAL A 229 -8.55 -12.88 -15.11
CA VAL A 229 -9.42 -14.07 -15.25
C VAL A 229 -9.27 -14.71 -16.63
N GLU A 230 -9.34 -13.90 -17.70
CA GLU A 230 -9.17 -14.38 -19.07
C GLU A 230 -7.79 -15.03 -19.28
N GLY A 231 -6.72 -14.38 -18.79
CA GLY A 231 -5.36 -14.93 -18.88
C GLY A 231 -5.19 -16.24 -18.09
N SER A 232 -5.84 -16.35 -16.93
CA SER A 232 -5.84 -17.57 -16.12
C SER A 232 -6.54 -18.74 -16.81
N ILE A 233 -7.67 -18.47 -17.46
CA ILE A 233 -8.41 -19.47 -18.26
C ILE A 233 -7.54 -19.92 -19.43
N LYS A 234 -6.96 -18.96 -20.18
CA LYS A 234 -6.08 -19.24 -21.30
C LYS A 234 -4.87 -20.06 -20.87
N PHE A 235 -4.26 -19.73 -19.73
CA PHE A 235 -3.14 -20.49 -19.17
C PHE A 235 -3.47 -21.95 -18.96
N LEU A 236 -4.57 -22.24 -18.28
CA LEU A 236 -4.91 -23.63 -17.96
C LEU A 236 -5.32 -24.42 -19.22
N GLN A 237 -5.94 -23.77 -20.21
CA GLN A 237 -6.22 -24.37 -21.51
C GLN A 237 -4.94 -24.66 -22.31
N SER A 238 -4.01 -23.71 -22.38
CA SER A 238 -2.72 -23.88 -23.05
C SER A 238 -1.88 -24.96 -22.38
N LEU A 239 -1.85 -24.97 -21.05
CA LEU A 239 -1.16 -25.96 -20.24
C LEU A 239 -1.68 -27.38 -20.50
N GLU A 240 -3.01 -27.58 -20.43
CA GLU A 240 -3.61 -28.89 -20.71
C GLU A 240 -3.29 -29.37 -22.13
N LYS A 241 -3.37 -28.45 -23.11
CA LYS A 241 -3.06 -28.74 -24.51
C LYS A 241 -1.60 -29.13 -24.69
N LYS A 242 -0.66 -28.33 -24.16
CA LYS A 242 0.78 -28.58 -24.30
C LYS A 242 1.20 -29.85 -23.58
N HIS A 243 0.73 -30.07 -22.35
CA HIS A 243 0.95 -31.32 -21.61
C HIS A 243 0.50 -32.55 -22.39
N SER A 244 -0.71 -32.51 -22.95
CA SER A 244 -1.24 -33.61 -23.77
C SER A 244 -0.40 -33.85 -25.04
N GLN A 245 -0.01 -32.78 -25.73
CA GLN A 245 0.83 -32.85 -26.93
C GLN A 245 2.23 -33.42 -26.63
N GLN A 246 2.84 -33.05 -25.50
CA GLN A 246 4.14 -33.56 -25.09
C GLN A 246 4.09 -35.07 -24.80
N LEU A 247 3.05 -35.53 -24.09
CA LEU A 247 2.86 -36.96 -23.80
C LEU A 247 2.55 -37.78 -25.06
N GLU A 248 1.80 -37.23 -26.02
CA GLU A 248 1.47 -37.90 -27.28
C GLU A 248 2.74 -38.25 -28.09
N LYS A 249 3.77 -37.39 -28.08
CA LYS A 249 5.06 -37.65 -28.77
C LYS A 249 5.75 -38.94 -28.31
N ILE A 250 5.50 -39.35 -27.07
CA ILE A 250 6.08 -40.57 -26.46
C ILE A 250 5.05 -41.68 -26.27
N ASN A 251 3.87 -41.57 -26.92
CA ASN A 251 2.76 -42.51 -26.85
C ASN A 251 2.20 -42.71 -25.42
N LEU A 252 2.12 -41.63 -24.65
CA LEU A 252 1.49 -41.59 -23.33
C LEU A 252 0.28 -40.66 -23.32
N GLU A 253 -0.58 -40.85 -22.34
CA GLU A 253 -1.70 -39.96 -22.04
C GLU A 253 -1.56 -39.39 -20.63
N PRO A 254 -2.15 -38.21 -20.35
CA PRO A 254 -2.21 -37.68 -18.99
C PRO A 254 -2.92 -38.65 -18.04
N GLY A 255 -2.49 -38.67 -16.78
CA GLY A 255 -3.10 -39.47 -15.73
C GLY A 255 -4.54 -39.05 -15.40
N GLU A 256 -5.30 -39.98 -14.79
CA GLU A 256 -6.71 -39.76 -14.45
C GLU A 256 -6.91 -38.59 -13.47
N GLY A 257 -5.98 -38.39 -12.52
CA GLY A 257 -6.01 -37.26 -11.59
C GLY A 257 -5.88 -35.91 -12.29
N TRP A 258 -4.97 -35.81 -13.27
CA TRP A 258 -4.81 -34.62 -14.11
C TRP A 258 -6.06 -34.35 -14.95
N LYS A 259 -6.56 -35.39 -15.66
CA LYS A 259 -7.78 -35.30 -16.47
C LYS A 259 -8.99 -34.83 -15.65
N LEU A 260 -9.15 -35.38 -14.44
CA LEU A 260 -10.21 -34.97 -13.51
C LEU A 260 -10.06 -33.50 -13.10
N CYS A 261 -8.87 -33.08 -12.70
CA CYS A 261 -8.61 -31.70 -12.30
C CYS A 261 -8.91 -30.72 -13.44
N MET A 262 -8.39 -30.98 -14.65
CA MET A 262 -8.61 -30.11 -15.82
C MET A 262 -10.09 -30.06 -16.22
N ARG A 263 -10.84 -31.15 -16.05
CA ARG A 263 -12.29 -31.15 -16.23
C ARG A 263 -13.00 -30.24 -15.22
N VAL A 264 -12.69 -30.39 -13.92
CA VAL A 264 -13.27 -29.55 -12.87
C VAL A 264 -12.99 -28.07 -13.16
N MET A 265 -11.75 -27.73 -13.51
CA MET A 265 -11.37 -26.35 -13.83
C MET A 265 -12.13 -25.80 -15.05
N ARG A 266 -12.29 -26.59 -16.12
CA ARG A 266 -13.08 -26.20 -17.30
C ARG A 266 -14.55 -25.95 -16.98
N GLU A 267 -15.14 -26.74 -16.08
CA GLU A 267 -16.53 -26.54 -15.65
C GLU A 267 -16.67 -25.31 -14.73
N MET A 268 -15.65 -24.99 -13.93
CA MET A 268 -15.64 -23.83 -13.03
C MET A 268 -15.38 -22.49 -13.74
N PHE A 269 -14.56 -22.45 -14.80
CA PHE A 269 -14.16 -21.18 -15.44
C PHE A 269 -15.32 -20.30 -15.93
N PRO A 270 -16.37 -20.82 -16.59
CA PRO A 270 -17.48 -19.98 -17.02
C PRO A 270 -18.20 -19.29 -15.86
N GLU A 271 -18.29 -19.96 -14.70
CA GLU A 271 -18.88 -19.39 -13.49
C GLU A 271 -17.98 -18.32 -12.87
N ILE A 272 -16.67 -18.57 -12.81
CA ILE A 272 -15.68 -17.60 -12.33
C ILE A 272 -15.67 -16.35 -13.22
N GLN A 273 -15.67 -16.52 -14.53
CA GLN A 273 -15.73 -15.42 -15.49
C GLN A 273 -17.01 -14.60 -15.32
N ARG A 274 -18.17 -15.25 -15.25
CA ARG A 274 -19.46 -14.56 -15.03
C ARG A 274 -19.50 -13.83 -13.68
N TYR A 275 -18.89 -14.39 -12.64
CA TYR A 275 -18.75 -13.72 -11.36
C TYR A 275 -17.84 -12.50 -11.47
N ALA A 276 -16.68 -12.63 -12.12
CA ALA A 276 -15.73 -11.54 -12.30
C ALA A 276 -16.33 -10.38 -13.11
N GLU A 277 -17.08 -10.66 -14.19
CA GLU A 277 -17.77 -9.65 -15.01
C GLU A 277 -18.81 -8.83 -14.21
N LYS A 278 -19.33 -9.38 -13.10
CA LYS A 278 -20.25 -8.67 -12.19
C LYS A 278 -19.55 -7.78 -11.18
N ASN A 279 -18.22 -7.87 -11.06
CA ASN A 279 -17.42 -7.12 -10.12
C ASN A 279 -16.51 -6.15 -10.88
N HIS A 280 -16.70 -4.85 -10.67
CA HIS A 280 -15.85 -3.82 -11.27
C HIS A 280 -15.12 -3.05 -10.17
N ALA A 281 -13.83 -2.79 -10.40
CA ALA A 281 -13.05 -1.92 -9.53
C ALA A 281 -13.56 -0.47 -9.64
N ILE A 282 -13.79 0.18 -8.51
CA ILE A 282 -14.10 1.61 -8.45
C ILE A 282 -12.81 2.35 -8.14
N PRO A 283 -12.40 3.34 -8.97
CA PRO A 283 -11.21 4.15 -8.69
C PRO A 283 -11.31 4.81 -7.30
N MET A 284 -10.26 4.66 -6.49
CA MET A 284 -10.19 5.31 -5.19
C MET A 284 -9.93 6.81 -5.39
N SER A 285 -10.67 7.66 -4.66
CA SER A 285 -10.30 9.07 -4.52
C SER A 285 -8.93 9.19 -3.83
N SER A 286 -8.22 10.29 -4.08
CA SER A 286 -6.92 10.58 -3.43
C SER A 286 -7.01 10.48 -1.90
N MET A 287 -8.12 10.95 -1.32
CA MET A 287 -8.36 10.86 0.11
C MET A 287 -8.58 9.41 0.58
N ARG A 288 -9.29 8.58 -0.20
CA ARG A 288 -9.43 7.14 0.11
C ARG A 288 -8.08 6.44 0.09
N LYS A 289 -7.21 6.76 -0.87
CA LYS A 289 -5.85 6.22 -0.89
C LYS A 289 -5.07 6.59 0.37
N ILE A 290 -5.15 7.85 0.83
CA ILE A 290 -4.53 8.31 2.10
C ILE A 290 -5.13 7.59 3.32
N TYR A 291 -6.45 7.43 3.39
CA TYR A 291 -7.07 6.70 4.50
C TYR A 291 -6.68 5.23 4.55
N MET A 292 -6.49 4.61 3.40
CA MET A 292 -5.95 3.26 3.33
C MET A 292 -4.54 3.21 3.92
N THR A 293 -3.71 4.25 3.84
CA THR A 293 -2.40 4.23 4.51
C THR A 293 -2.52 4.41 6.02
N GLN A 294 -3.43 5.28 6.47
CA GLN A 294 -3.57 5.62 7.88
C GLN A 294 -4.28 4.54 8.70
N TRP A 295 -5.19 3.77 8.10
CA TRP A 295 -6.10 2.87 8.84
C TRP A 295 -6.06 1.40 8.43
N LYS A 296 -5.28 1.01 7.41
CA LYS A 296 -5.21 -0.39 6.93
C LYS A 296 -4.70 -1.37 7.99
N ASN A 297 -3.84 -0.91 8.90
CA ASN A 297 -3.41 -1.67 10.08
C ASN A 297 -3.50 -0.74 11.30
N PRO A 298 -4.58 -0.76 12.10
CA PRO A 298 -4.64 -0.01 13.35
C PRO A 298 -3.67 -0.66 14.35
N THR A 299 -2.38 -0.36 14.23
CA THR A 299 -1.34 -0.80 15.16
C THR A 299 -1.48 -0.15 16.53
N ASP A 300 -2.28 0.91 16.60
CA ASP A 300 -2.36 1.78 17.76
C ASP A 300 -3.65 1.47 18.54
N PRO A 301 -3.53 0.98 19.79
CA PRO A 301 -4.70 0.58 20.57
C PRO A 301 -5.55 1.81 20.89
N THR A 302 -6.72 1.91 20.25
CA THR A 302 -7.67 3.02 20.48
C THR A 302 -8.64 2.65 21.60
N MET A 303 -8.54 3.35 22.74
CA MET A 303 -9.57 3.32 23.78
C MET A 303 -10.70 4.30 23.46
N VAL A 304 -11.91 4.00 23.94
CA VAL A 304 -13.09 4.84 23.73
C VAL A 304 -13.79 5.08 25.06
N ALA A 305 -14.21 6.31 25.30
CA ALA A 305 -15.12 6.65 26.37
C ALA A 305 -16.24 7.56 25.84
N GLU A 306 -17.42 7.45 26.42
CA GLU A 306 -18.58 8.24 26.04
C GLU A 306 -19.15 8.92 27.29
N PHE A 307 -19.55 10.17 27.15
CA PHE A 307 -20.14 10.94 28.22
C PHE A 307 -21.07 12.03 27.68
N ASN A 308 -21.85 12.60 28.58
CA ASN A 308 -22.81 13.65 28.28
C ASN A 308 -22.32 14.96 28.89
N LEU A 309 -22.39 16.04 28.11
CA LEU A 309 -22.20 17.42 28.57
C LEU A 309 -23.55 18.12 28.68
N ASN A 310 -23.75 18.87 29.76
CA ASN A 310 -24.89 19.76 29.88
C ASN A 310 -24.58 21.05 29.13
N VAL A 311 -25.37 21.30 28.08
CA VAL A 311 -25.25 22.48 27.21
C VAL A 311 -26.52 23.34 27.25
N SER A 312 -27.36 23.19 28.26
CA SER A 312 -28.61 23.96 28.46
C SER A 312 -28.40 25.48 28.41
N CYS A 313 -27.21 25.98 28.74
CA CYS A 313 -26.91 27.41 28.68
C CYS A 313 -26.95 27.97 27.24
N LEU A 314 -26.83 27.13 26.22
CA LEU A 314 -26.99 27.51 24.81
C LEU A 314 -28.44 27.52 24.34
N ASP A 315 -29.34 26.88 25.09
CA ASP A 315 -30.78 26.76 24.79
C ASP A 315 -31.05 26.44 23.31
N VAL A 316 -30.57 25.27 22.89
CA VAL A 316 -30.37 24.92 21.48
C VAL A 316 -31.70 24.84 20.73
N PHE A 317 -32.74 24.30 21.37
CA PHE A 317 -34.05 24.11 20.75
C PHE A 317 -34.82 25.43 20.57
N ASN A 318 -34.55 26.43 21.41
CA ASN A 318 -35.10 27.78 21.24
C ASN A 318 -34.23 28.65 20.31
N LYS A 319 -33.11 28.12 19.82
CA LYS A 319 -32.20 28.76 18.85
C LYS A 319 -31.63 30.10 19.33
N THR A 320 -31.33 30.20 20.62
CA THR A 320 -30.75 31.41 21.23
C THR A 320 -29.42 31.78 20.59
N PHE A 321 -28.62 30.79 20.19
CA PHE A 321 -27.36 30.97 19.48
C PHE A 321 -27.36 30.24 18.13
N PRO A 322 -26.55 30.68 17.15
CA PRO A 322 -26.37 29.96 15.89
C PRO A 322 -25.86 28.53 16.10
N ALA A 323 -26.28 27.59 15.23
CA ALA A 323 -25.90 26.18 15.36
C ALA A 323 -24.39 25.90 15.33
N HIS A 324 -23.59 26.77 14.69
CA HIS A 324 -22.13 26.60 14.65
C HIS A 324 -21.44 26.89 16.00
N THR A 325 -22.12 27.58 16.92
CA THR A 325 -21.59 27.99 18.22
C THR A 325 -21.10 26.79 19.02
N ILE A 326 -21.80 25.65 18.97
CA ILE A 326 -21.41 24.46 19.73
C ILE A 326 -20.06 23.90 19.28
N THR A 327 -19.83 23.77 17.98
CA THR A 327 -18.57 23.24 17.45
C THR A 327 -17.40 24.14 17.85
N THR A 328 -17.59 25.47 17.73
CA THR A 328 -16.55 26.44 18.04
C THR A 328 -16.25 26.51 19.54
N LEU A 329 -17.28 26.52 20.39
CA LEU A 329 -17.11 26.43 21.84
C LEU A 329 -16.45 25.12 22.25
N MET A 330 -16.77 24.00 21.61
CA MET A 330 -16.14 22.71 21.91
C MET A 330 -14.67 22.68 21.51
N LEU A 331 -14.27 23.33 20.41
CA LEU A 331 -12.85 23.50 20.07
C LEU A 331 -12.09 24.24 21.16
N GLN A 332 -12.62 25.38 21.62
CA GLN A 332 -12.04 26.15 22.72
C GLN A 332 -12.03 25.38 24.03
N THR A 333 -13.11 24.64 24.32
CA THR A 333 -13.25 23.81 25.51
C THR A 333 -12.16 22.74 25.56
N VAL A 334 -11.93 22.04 24.45
CA VAL A 334 -10.85 21.06 24.34
C VAL A 334 -9.50 21.76 24.49
N SER A 335 -9.27 22.91 23.84
CA SER A 335 -8.02 23.65 23.97
C SER A 335 -7.75 24.06 25.42
N LEU A 336 -8.74 24.58 26.14
CA LEU A 336 -8.62 24.92 27.56
C LEU A 336 -8.37 23.68 28.44
N LEU A 337 -8.99 22.54 28.11
CA LEU A 337 -8.71 21.27 28.78
C LEU A 337 -7.22 20.93 28.68
N LEU A 338 -6.61 21.05 27.50
CA LEU A 338 -5.18 20.77 27.28
C LEU A 338 -4.26 21.73 28.04
N THR A 339 -4.69 22.98 28.23
CA THR A 339 -3.99 23.94 29.08
C THR A 339 -4.03 23.51 30.54
N LYS A 340 -5.20 23.15 31.06
CA LYS A 340 -5.42 22.80 32.47
C LYS A 340 -4.93 21.42 32.87
N ALA A 341 -4.87 20.49 31.91
CA ALA A 341 -4.43 19.11 32.12
C ALA A 341 -3.32 18.80 31.10
N PRO A 342 -2.07 19.25 31.36
CA PRO A 342 -0.95 19.10 30.43
C PRO A 342 -0.60 17.66 30.06
N GLU A 343 -1.08 16.65 30.80
CA GLU A 343 -0.93 15.25 30.41
C GLU A 343 -1.66 14.90 29.11
N PHE A 344 -2.68 15.66 28.71
CA PHE A 344 -3.36 15.51 27.42
C PHE A 344 -2.55 16.07 26.25
N ARG A 345 -1.39 16.67 26.52
CA ARG A 345 -0.42 17.15 25.52
C ARG A 345 0.73 16.17 25.24
N TYR A 346 0.61 14.93 25.70
CA TYR A 346 1.57 13.87 25.36
C TYR A 346 1.27 13.22 24.00
N TYR A 347 2.31 12.84 23.28
CA TYR A 347 2.21 12.05 22.03
C TYR A 347 3.42 11.15 21.81
N LEU A 348 3.22 10.08 21.04
CA LEU A 348 4.28 9.19 20.60
C LEU A 348 4.76 9.57 19.21
N SER A 349 6.08 9.61 19.01
CA SER A 349 6.71 9.62 17.69
C SER A 349 7.99 8.80 17.77
N HIS A 350 8.20 7.86 16.83
CA HIS A 350 9.40 7.00 16.80
C HIS A 350 9.74 6.35 18.15
N SER A 351 8.74 5.73 18.79
CA SER A 351 8.89 5.06 20.10
C SER A 351 9.34 5.98 21.25
N LYS A 352 9.32 7.30 21.06
CA LYS A 352 9.59 8.30 22.10
C LYS A 352 8.30 9.04 22.46
N LEU A 353 8.15 9.33 23.74
CA LEU A 353 7.06 10.16 24.25
C LEU A 353 7.52 11.63 24.26
N TYR A 354 6.72 12.49 23.63
CA TYR A 354 6.92 13.93 23.57
C TYR A 354 5.78 14.65 24.29
N LYS A 355 6.00 15.92 24.59
CA LYS A 355 4.99 16.83 25.15
C LYS A 355 5.07 18.15 24.38
N SER A 356 3.95 18.71 23.94
CA SER A 356 3.91 20.06 23.40
C SER A 356 3.83 21.10 24.53
N ASP A 357 4.38 22.29 24.32
CA ASP A 357 4.20 23.44 25.23
C ASP A 357 2.86 24.15 25.01
N GLU A 358 2.43 24.25 23.76
CA GLU A 358 1.16 24.84 23.38
C GLU A 358 0.06 23.79 23.17
N THR A 359 -1.18 24.26 23.07
CA THR A 359 -2.34 23.41 22.81
C THR A 359 -2.67 23.40 21.33
N TYR A 360 -2.72 22.21 20.71
CA TYR A 360 -3.06 22.06 19.29
C TYR A 360 -4.38 21.31 19.14
N VAL A 361 -5.40 22.00 18.64
CA VAL A 361 -6.76 21.45 18.49
C VAL A 361 -7.21 21.55 17.04
N GLY A 362 -7.67 20.42 16.50
CA GLY A 362 -8.11 20.30 15.12
C GLY A 362 -9.62 20.30 14.97
N VAL A 363 -10.18 20.98 13.98
CA VAL A 363 -11.55 20.70 13.52
C VAL A 363 -11.51 19.80 12.29
N ILE A 364 -12.26 18.70 12.32
CA ILE A 364 -12.44 17.81 11.17
C ILE A 364 -13.75 18.15 10.50
N ALA A 365 -13.68 18.50 9.22
CA ALA A 365 -14.86 18.85 8.43
C ALA A 365 -14.79 18.21 7.04
N LYS A 366 -15.95 17.80 6.52
CA LYS A 366 -16.09 17.42 5.13
C LYS A 366 -16.02 18.67 4.25
N LEU A 367 -15.18 18.65 3.21
CA LEU A 367 -15.10 19.78 2.29
C LEU A 367 -16.38 19.88 1.44
N PRO A 368 -17.04 21.06 1.38
CA PRO A 368 -18.25 21.24 0.58
C PRO A 368 -18.00 20.98 -0.91
N ASN A 369 -18.85 20.16 -1.53
CA ASN A 369 -18.79 19.83 -2.97
C ASN A 369 -17.45 19.19 -3.43
N CYS A 370 -16.73 18.53 -2.52
CA CYS A 370 -15.45 17.84 -2.79
C CYS A 370 -15.53 16.33 -2.49
N GLY A 371 -16.65 15.69 -2.86
CA GLY A 371 -16.83 14.25 -2.74
C GLY A 371 -16.81 13.74 -1.28
N ASP A 372 -15.85 12.88 -0.95
CA ASP A 372 -15.64 12.28 0.38
C ASP A 372 -14.44 12.86 1.15
N HIS A 373 -13.91 13.99 0.69
CA HIS A 373 -12.72 14.62 1.26
C HIS A 373 -12.98 15.16 2.68
N LEU A 374 -12.19 14.74 3.68
CA LEU A 374 -12.21 15.31 5.03
C LEU A 374 -10.94 16.10 5.27
N ALA A 375 -11.13 17.38 5.57
CA ALA A 375 -10.09 18.31 5.91
C ALA A 375 -9.90 18.41 7.42
N THR A 376 -8.71 18.81 7.83
CA THR A 376 -8.40 19.16 9.22
C THR A 376 -7.78 20.54 9.30
N ILE A 377 -8.35 21.41 10.13
CA ILE A 377 -7.79 22.73 10.42
C ILE A 377 -7.30 22.72 11.86
N VAL A 378 -6.02 22.95 12.07
CA VAL A 378 -5.34 22.92 13.36
C VAL A 378 -5.13 24.34 13.85
N PHE A 379 -5.54 24.60 15.08
CA PHE A 379 -5.34 25.87 15.76
C PHE A 379 -4.45 25.68 16.98
N GLU A 380 -3.54 26.63 17.17
CA GLU A 380 -2.78 26.78 18.41
C GLU A 380 -3.60 27.63 19.40
N ASN A 381 -3.72 27.18 20.65
CA ASN A 381 -4.30 27.95 21.75
C ASN A 381 -5.65 28.61 21.43
N CYS A 382 -6.54 27.89 20.75
CA CYS A 382 -7.78 28.48 20.27
C CYS A 382 -8.74 28.91 21.39
N HIS A 383 -8.53 28.46 22.63
CA HIS A 383 -9.20 28.99 23.83
C HIS A 383 -8.93 30.49 24.07
N CYS A 384 -7.87 31.06 23.51
CA CYS A 384 -7.56 32.48 23.58
C CYS A 384 -8.23 33.31 22.47
N ILE A 385 -8.77 32.67 21.43
CA ILE A 385 -9.39 33.34 20.27
C ILE A 385 -10.88 33.52 20.56
N PRO A 386 -11.52 34.68 20.32
CA PRO A 386 -12.97 34.82 20.47
C PRO A 386 -13.77 33.83 19.61
N VAL A 387 -14.92 33.33 20.12
CA VAL A 387 -15.76 32.31 19.43
C VAL A 387 -16.12 32.73 18.01
N GLN A 388 -16.57 33.97 17.84
CA GLN A 388 -16.99 34.47 16.53
C GLN A 388 -15.81 34.54 15.56
N GLU A 389 -14.66 35.02 16.02
CA GLU A 389 -13.43 35.08 15.21
C GLU A 389 -12.98 33.68 14.76
N LEU A 390 -12.97 32.72 15.69
CA LEU A 390 -12.61 31.34 15.38
C LEU A 390 -13.56 30.73 14.32
N PHE A 391 -14.85 31.00 14.42
CA PHE A 391 -15.82 30.56 13.40
C PHE A 391 -15.53 31.16 12.01
N PHE A 392 -15.26 32.46 11.91
CA PHE A 392 -14.94 33.10 10.64
C PHE A 392 -13.63 32.57 10.05
N LYS A 393 -12.59 32.39 10.88
CA LYS A 393 -11.33 31.74 10.46
C LYS A 393 -11.57 30.35 9.86
N ILE A 394 -12.34 29.50 10.54
CA ILE A 394 -12.70 28.16 10.04
C ILE A 394 -13.36 28.27 8.66
N ARG A 395 -14.34 29.16 8.49
CA ARG A 395 -15.04 29.33 7.20
C ARG A 395 -14.11 29.83 6.09
N ARG A 396 -13.21 30.76 6.40
CA ARG A 396 -12.22 31.27 5.44
C ARG A 396 -11.29 30.15 4.96
N ILE A 397 -10.71 29.42 5.90
CA ILE A 397 -9.79 28.33 5.61
C ILE A 397 -10.49 27.24 4.79
N LEU A 398 -11.72 26.85 5.13
CA LEU A 398 -12.48 25.87 4.35
C LEU A 398 -12.67 26.29 2.89
N LYS A 399 -12.89 27.58 2.59
CA LYS A 399 -12.96 28.07 1.20
C LYS A 399 -11.63 27.84 0.48
N MET A 400 -10.50 28.14 1.13
CA MET A 400 -9.16 27.93 0.56
C MET A 400 -8.83 26.45 0.36
N MET A 401 -9.19 25.58 1.30
CA MET A 401 -9.01 24.14 1.16
C MET A 401 -9.84 23.59 -0.02
N VAL A 402 -11.06 24.10 -0.25
CA VAL A 402 -11.88 23.77 -1.42
C VAL A 402 -11.22 24.25 -2.72
N TYR A 403 -10.66 25.46 -2.74
CA TYR A 403 -9.89 25.95 -3.89
C TYR A 403 -8.71 25.01 -4.18
N CYS A 404 -7.93 24.63 -3.16
CA CYS A 404 -6.77 23.75 -3.32
C CYS A 404 -7.15 22.39 -3.91
N TYR A 405 -8.24 21.79 -3.39
CA TYR A 405 -8.77 20.53 -3.88
C TYR A 405 -9.14 20.60 -5.37
N LYS A 406 -9.91 21.63 -5.76
CA LYS A 406 -10.38 21.80 -7.14
C LYS A 406 -9.25 22.11 -8.10
N LYS A 407 -8.29 22.94 -7.69
CA LYS A 407 -7.11 23.27 -8.51
C LYS A 407 -6.27 22.02 -8.77
N ARG A 408 -6.04 21.19 -7.74
CA ARG A 408 -5.37 19.89 -7.89
C ARG A 408 -6.09 18.98 -8.89
N GLU A 409 -7.42 18.82 -8.78
CA GLU A 409 -8.17 17.99 -9.76
C GLU A 409 -8.02 18.49 -11.20
N LEU A 410 -7.99 19.81 -11.38
CA LEU A 410 -7.76 20.40 -12.70
C LEU A 410 -6.34 20.09 -13.22
N LEU A 411 -5.33 20.18 -12.34
CA LEU A 411 -3.95 19.87 -12.70
C LEU A 411 -3.77 18.39 -13.07
N GLU A 412 -4.35 17.46 -12.32
CA GLU A 412 -4.27 16.02 -12.63
C GLU A 412 -4.90 15.69 -13.99
N LYS A 413 -5.96 16.40 -14.38
CA LYS A 413 -6.57 16.26 -15.71
C LYS A 413 -5.66 16.77 -16.83
N ASN A 414 -4.91 17.83 -16.57
CA ASN A 414 -4.03 18.46 -17.57
C ASN A 414 -2.64 17.82 -17.61
N HIS A 415 -2.22 17.21 -16.49
CA HIS A 415 -0.89 16.62 -16.24
C HIS A 415 -1.04 15.29 -15.49
N PRO A 416 -1.44 14.19 -16.18
CA PRO A 416 -1.66 12.89 -15.54
C PRO A 416 -0.43 12.34 -14.78
N GLU A 417 0.77 12.74 -15.19
CA GLU A 417 2.03 12.36 -14.53
C GLU A 417 2.11 12.82 -13.06
N LEU A 418 1.36 13.85 -12.66
CA LEU A 418 1.34 14.35 -11.29
C LEU A 418 0.73 13.35 -10.30
N GLU A 419 -0.16 12.46 -10.76
CA GLU A 419 -0.76 11.43 -9.89
C GLU A 419 0.30 10.47 -9.32
N SER A 420 1.42 10.28 -10.02
CA SER A 420 2.52 9.43 -9.56
C SER A 420 3.16 9.95 -8.26
N ILE A 421 3.19 11.27 -8.06
CA ILE A 421 3.76 11.92 -6.86
C ILE A 421 2.95 11.55 -5.62
N LEU A 422 1.61 11.53 -5.73
CA LEU A 422 0.73 11.13 -4.65
C LEU A 422 0.93 9.66 -4.31
N ASN A 423 1.01 8.77 -5.31
CA ASN A 423 1.22 7.34 -5.11
C ASN A 423 2.57 7.07 -4.42
N GLN A 424 3.65 7.74 -4.82
CA GLN A 424 4.95 7.63 -4.14
C GLN A 424 4.88 8.05 -2.67
N THR A 425 4.22 9.17 -2.37
CA THR A 425 4.06 9.66 -0.99
C THR A 425 3.26 8.67 -0.14
N ILE A 426 2.20 8.09 -0.70
CA ILE A 426 1.38 7.05 -0.06
C ILE A 426 2.22 5.81 0.25
N ASP A 427 3.07 5.39 -0.68
CA ASP A 427 3.96 4.24 -0.48
C ASP A 427 4.99 4.50 0.63
N GLU A 428 5.58 5.70 0.69
CA GLU A 428 6.47 6.10 1.79
C GLU A 428 5.74 6.08 3.15
N MET A 429 4.51 6.62 3.21
CA MET A 429 3.68 6.60 4.42
C MET A 429 3.29 5.18 4.84
N ASN A 430 2.97 4.30 3.89
CA ASN A 430 2.65 2.89 4.14
C ASN A 430 3.83 2.12 4.75
N ASN A 431 5.06 2.48 4.37
CA ASN A 431 6.28 1.82 4.81
C ASN A 431 6.89 2.45 6.08
N GLY A 432 6.15 3.32 6.77
CA GLY A 432 6.53 3.78 8.10
C GLY A 432 7.61 4.85 8.14
N VAL A 433 7.92 5.51 7.02
CA VAL A 433 8.75 6.72 6.99
C VAL A 433 7.89 7.89 7.47
N TYR A 434 7.55 7.88 8.76
CA TYR A 434 7.08 9.10 9.40
C TYR A 434 8.31 9.88 9.82
N PRO A 435 8.37 11.20 9.62
CA PRO A 435 9.47 11.98 10.16
C PRO A 435 9.24 12.30 11.65
N TYR A 436 10.34 12.76 12.27
CA TYR A 436 10.44 13.57 13.49
C TYR A 436 9.20 14.47 13.74
N PRO A 437 8.84 14.81 15.00
CA PRO A 437 7.55 15.44 15.34
C PRO A 437 7.03 16.47 14.32
N MET A 438 5.81 16.22 13.81
CA MET A 438 5.16 17.17 12.90
C MET A 438 4.64 18.38 13.67
N PRO A 439 4.67 19.59 13.07
CA PRO A 439 4.03 20.76 13.66
C PRO A 439 2.55 20.50 13.95
N GLY A 440 2.09 20.96 15.12
CA GLY A 440 0.71 20.75 15.56
C GLY A 440 0.45 19.44 16.32
N ASN A 441 1.48 18.62 16.59
CA ASN A 441 1.35 17.44 17.46
C ASN A 441 1.50 17.77 18.96
N PRO A 442 0.75 17.12 19.87
CA PRO A 442 -0.36 16.23 19.58
C PRO A 442 -1.57 16.99 19.06
N LEU A 443 -2.19 16.45 18.01
CA LEU A 443 -3.49 16.93 17.60
C LEU A 443 -4.57 16.29 18.47
N MET A 444 -5.36 17.10 19.16
CA MET A 444 -6.66 16.69 19.71
C MET A 444 -7.74 17.21 18.78
N SER A 445 -8.43 16.32 18.06
CA SER A 445 -9.40 16.74 17.06
C SER A 445 -10.83 16.76 17.61
N VAL A 446 -11.65 17.65 17.05
CA VAL A 446 -13.08 17.75 17.27
C VAL A 446 -13.78 17.51 15.93
N SER A 447 -14.73 16.59 15.91
CA SER A 447 -15.57 16.33 14.76
C SER A 447 -17.03 16.44 15.18
N ASN A 448 -17.82 17.22 14.43
CA ASN A 448 -19.26 17.32 14.67
C ASN A 448 -20.01 16.50 13.61
N ILE A 449 -20.62 15.40 14.05
CA ILE A 449 -21.40 14.49 13.21
C ILE A 449 -22.86 14.44 13.62
N SER A 450 -23.37 15.46 14.34
CA SER A 450 -24.77 15.53 14.79
C SER A 450 -25.75 15.31 13.63
N HIS A 451 -25.47 15.90 12.46
CA HIS A 451 -26.25 15.75 11.23
C HIS A 451 -26.38 14.31 10.72
N CYS A 452 -25.54 13.38 11.19
CA CYS A 452 -25.61 11.96 10.80
C CYS A 452 -26.61 11.15 11.64
N GLY A 453 -27.10 11.67 12.76
CA GLY A 453 -28.08 10.98 13.62
C GLY A 453 -27.51 9.81 14.44
N TYR A 454 -26.18 9.74 14.62
CA TYR A 454 -25.56 8.72 15.48
C TYR A 454 -25.75 9.04 16.96
N VAL A 455 -25.94 7.99 17.77
CA VAL A 455 -26.12 8.09 19.23
C VAL A 455 -24.87 7.61 20.00
N HIS A 456 -24.05 6.78 19.37
CA HIS A 456 -22.78 6.26 19.88
C HIS A 456 -21.79 6.16 18.72
N VAL A 457 -20.50 6.40 18.95
CA VAL A 457 -19.50 6.35 17.88
C VAL A 457 -18.11 6.03 18.40
N LYS A 458 -17.36 5.23 17.63
CA LYS A 458 -15.92 5.07 17.77
C LYS A 458 -15.26 5.60 16.51
N ALA A 459 -14.24 6.44 16.66
CA ALA A 459 -13.53 7.00 15.53
C ALA A 459 -12.07 6.49 15.51
N PRO A 460 -11.56 6.00 14.37
CA PRO A 460 -10.14 5.68 14.26
C PRO A 460 -9.32 6.96 14.32
N LEU A 461 -8.20 6.91 15.05
CA LEU A 461 -7.25 8.02 15.12
C LEU A 461 -6.37 8.04 13.86
N ARG A 462 -6.01 9.25 13.43
CA ARG A 462 -4.90 9.44 12.50
C ARG A 462 -3.60 9.36 13.27
N ILE A 463 -2.50 9.04 12.58
CA ILE A 463 -1.20 8.83 13.22
C ILE A 463 -0.65 10.06 13.96
N ASN A 464 -1.12 11.26 13.62
CA ASN A 464 -0.75 12.52 14.28
C ASN A 464 -1.75 12.96 15.37
N GLU A 465 -2.83 12.20 15.58
CA GLU A 465 -3.83 12.47 16.62
C GLU A 465 -3.52 11.69 17.89
N ALA A 466 -3.51 12.39 19.02
CA ALA A 466 -3.47 11.74 20.34
C ALA A 466 -4.89 11.37 20.82
N GLY A 467 -5.90 12.11 20.35
CA GLY A 467 -7.29 11.82 20.62
C GLY A 467 -8.25 12.59 19.72
N ARG A 468 -9.49 12.13 19.68
CA ARG A 468 -10.59 12.72 18.91
C ARG A 468 -11.87 12.77 19.73
N PHE A 469 -12.41 13.96 19.89
CA PHE A 469 -13.73 14.24 20.42
C PHE A 469 -14.75 14.28 19.28
N THR A 470 -15.73 13.39 19.32
CA THR A 470 -16.82 13.33 18.35
C THR A 470 -18.11 13.81 19.00
N LEU A 471 -18.66 14.91 18.50
CA LEU A 471 -19.90 15.52 18.96
C LEU A 471 -21.09 14.87 18.23
N LEU A 472 -22.07 14.44 19.00
CA LEU A 472 -23.28 13.78 18.50
C LEU A 472 -24.48 14.72 18.56
N ASP A 473 -25.66 14.21 18.22
CA ASP A 473 -26.88 15.02 18.22
C ASP A 473 -27.32 15.41 19.63
N ILE A 474 -27.74 16.66 19.79
CA ILE A 474 -28.14 17.21 21.09
C ILE A 474 -29.56 16.76 21.37
N ASP A 475 -29.77 16.19 22.56
CA ASP A 475 -31.07 15.67 22.97
C ASP A 475 -31.53 16.35 24.27
N ARG A 476 -32.83 16.61 24.37
CA ARG A 476 -33.45 17.23 25.55
C ARG A 476 -33.97 16.15 26.47
N LYS A 477 -33.33 15.98 27.63
CA LYS A 477 -33.59 14.87 28.57
C LYS A 477 -33.94 15.37 29.96
N MET A 478 -34.75 14.58 30.67
CA MET A 478 -34.98 14.75 32.10
C MET A 478 -33.80 14.18 32.89
N VAL A 479 -32.97 15.05 33.46
CA VAL A 479 -31.77 14.69 34.21
C VAL A 479 -31.99 14.91 35.71
N TRP A 480 -31.60 13.94 36.53
CA TRP A 480 -31.70 14.06 37.97
C TRP A 480 -30.72 15.10 38.52
N ASN A 481 -31.23 16.22 39.01
CA ASN A 481 -30.41 17.22 39.68
C ASN A 481 -30.28 16.87 41.17
N LYS A 482 -29.05 16.55 41.58
CA LYS A 482 -28.74 16.13 42.96
C LYS A 482 -28.95 17.24 44.00
N HIS A 483 -28.86 18.52 43.61
CA HIS A 483 -29.01 19.65 44.51
C HIS A 483 -30.47 19.92 44.87
N CYS A 484 -31.35 20.00 43.88
CA CYS A 484 -32.77 20.26 44.08
C CYS A 484 -33.62 18.98 44.23
N LYS A 485 -33.00 17.78 44.08
CA LYS A 485 -33.64 16.46 44.22
C LYS A 485 -34.89 16.29 43.34
N LYS A 486 -34.83 16.79 42.11
CA LYS A 486 -35.88 16.61 41.09
C LYS A 486 -35.25 16.37 39.72
N PHE A 487 -36.04 15.81 38.81
CA PHE A 487 -35.67 15.78 37.41
C PHE A 487 -35.88 17.17 36.80
N GLU A 488 -34.87 17.65 36.08
CA GLU A 488 -34.90 18.90 35.34
C GLU A 488 -34.63 18.63 33.87
N GLU A 489 -35.31 19.36 33.01
CA GLU A 489 -35.10 19.31 31.58
C GLU A 489 -33.73 19.95 31.25
N GLN A 490 -32.87 19.19 30.57
CA GLN A 490 -31.53 19.63 30.17
C GLN A 490 -31.28 19.33 28.70
N ASP A 491 -30.62 20.26 28.00
CA ASP A 491 -30.06 20.02 26.67
C ASP A 491 -28.72 19.31 26.88
N VAL A 492 -28.64 18.07 26.40
CA VAL A 492 -27.50 17.19 26.63
C VAL A 492 -26.79 16.95 25.31
N LEU A 493 -25.49 17.26 25.26
CA LEU A 493 -24.61 16.91 24.16
C LEU A 493 -23.86 15.61 24.49
N PRO A 494 -24.16 14.48 23.81
CA PRO A 494 -23.34 13.29 23.90
C PRO A 494 -22.01 13.51 23.16
N VAL A 495 -20.92 13.11 23.81
CA VAL A 495 -19.55 13.22 23.30
C VAL A 495 -18.87 11.87 23.43
N SER A 496 -18.29 11.40 22.33
CA SER A 496 -17.40 10.24 22.32
C SER A 496 -15.95 10.70 22.20
N ILE A 497 -15.06 10.19 23.04
CA ILE A 497 -13.61 10.39 22.92
C ILE A 497 -12.96 9.07 22.50
N SER A 498 -12.25 9.09 21.37
CA SER A 498 -11.30 8.05 20.98
C SER A 498 -9.89 8.53 21.31
N ALA A 499 -9.06 7.74 21.96
CA ALA A 499 -7.74 8.15 22.42
C ALA A 499 -6.72 7.02 22.30
N ASP A 500 -5.44 7.36 22.10
CA ASP A 500 -4.35 6.38 22.06
C ASP A 500 -4.10 5.83 23.46
N HIS A 501 -4.39 4.54 23.66
CA HIS A 501 -4.31 3.88 24.96
C HIS A 501 -2.87 3.69 25.46
N ARG A 502 -1.86 3.86 24.59
CA ARG A 502 -0.46 3.85 25.02
C ARG A 502 -0.10 5.12 25.79
N ILE A 503 -0.85 6.20 25.56
CA ILE A 503 -0.64 7.52 26.18
C ILE A 503 -1.65 7.75 27.30
N PHE A 504 -2.92 7.40 27.06
CA PHE A 504 -4.03 7.68 27.96
C PHE A 504 -4.59 6.42 28.59
N ASP A 505 -4.98 6.52 29.87
CA ASP A 505 -5.72 5.49 30.57
C ASP A 505 -7.19 5.89 30.80
N GLY A 506 -8.02 4.92 31.18
CA GLY A 506 -9.44 5.14 31.49
C GLY A 506 -9.70 5.78 32.86
N ASN A 507 -8.68 6.15 33.62
CA ASN A 507 -8.84 6.58 35.02
C ASN A 507 -8.99 8.09 35.18
N LYS A 508 -8.99 8.85 34.08
CA LYS A 508 -9.11 10.30 34.07
C LYS A 508 -10.57 10.76 34.14
N ARG A 509 -10.84 11.80 34.95
CA ARG A 509 -12.19 12.39 35.13
C ARG A 509 -12.54 13.38 34.02
N ILE A 510 -12.41 12.95 32.76
CA ILE A 510 -12.66 13.77 31.57
C ILE A 510 -14.05 14.45 31.59
N PRO A 511 -15.17 13.78 31.93
CA PRO A 511 -16.49 14.41 31.86
C PRO A 511 -16.62 15.66 32.73
N LYS A 512 -16.09 15.59 33.98
CA LYS A 512 -16.14 16.72 34.91
C LYS A 512 -15.24 17.88 34.44
N LEU A 513 -14.03 17.56 33.96
CA LEU A 513 -13.10 18.58 33.47
C LEU A 513 -13.65 19.29 32.22
N MET A 514 -14.24 18.53 31.30
CA MET A 514 -14.88 19.07 30.10
C MET A 514 -16.05 19.97 30.44
N GLN A 515 -16.93 19.58 31.36
CA GLN A 515 -18.05 20.42 31.80
C GLN A 515 -17.55 21.76 32.37
N THR A 516 -16.55 21.73 33.26
CA THR A 516 -15.97 22.97 33.83
C THR A 516 -15.29 23.84 32.77
N CYS A 517 -14.59 23.24 31.79
CA CYS A 517 -13.98 24.02 30.72
C CYS A 517 -15.05 24.63 29.80
N PHE A 518 -16.12 23.89 29.50
CA PHE A 518 -17.22 24.35 28.67
C PHE A 518 -17.93 25.56 29.28
N GLU A 519 -18.28 25.48 30.57
CA GLU A 519 -18.92 26.56 31.31
C GLU A 519 -18.05 27.84 31.29
N GLN A 520 -16.74 27.71 31.47
CA GLN A 520 -15.83 28.86 31.42
C GLN A 520 -15.72 29.47 30.03
N MET A 521 -15.65 28.65 28.97
CA MET A 521 -15.61 29.17 27.60
C MET A 521 -16.93 29.83 27.21
N PHE A 522 -18.05 29.32 27.70
CA PHE A 522 -19.35 29.97 27.53
C PHE A 522 -19.40 31.31 28.27
N GLU A 523 -18.99 31.38 29.54
CA GLU A 523 -18.92 32.63 30.30
C GLU A 523 -18.03 33.68 29.59
N GLN A 524 -16.86 33.26 29.11
CA GLN A 524 -15.96 34.14 28.35
C GLN A 524 -16.61 34.63 27.04
N MET A 525 -17.34 33.76 26.33
CA MET A 525 -18.07 34.15 25.12
C MET A 525 -19.11 35.23 25.41
N ILE A 526 -19.85 35.13 26.52
CA ILE A 526 -20.86 36.13 26.91
C ILE A 526 -20.22 37.45 27.34
N GLN A 527 -19.05 37.42 27.99
CA GLN A 527 -18.33 38.61 28.44
C GLN A 527 -17.62 39.35 27.31
N THR A 528 -17.32 38.68 26.20
CA THR A 528 -16.63 39.29 25.05
C THR A 528 -17.63 40.08 24.21
N SER A 529 -17.57 41.43 24.27
CA SER A 529 -18.47 42.30 23.50
C SER A 529 -18.21 42.21 21.99
N VAL A 530 -19.29 42.08 21.22
CA VAL A 530 -19.33 41.87 19.75
C VAL A 530 -18.88 43.09 18.93
N SER A 531 -18.58 44.23 19.57
CA SER A 531 -18.35 45.51 18.89
C SER A 531 -16.94 45.64 18.29
N GLU A 532 -16.62 44.87 17.24
CA GLU A 532 -15.54 45.18 16.28
C GLU A 532 -15.50 44.29 15.01
N PHE A 533 -16.51 43.43 14.78
CA PHE A 533 -16.36 42.33 13.81
C PHE A 533 -17.08 42.50 12.46
N GLU A 534 -18.00 43.46 12.30
CA GLU A 534 -18.72 43.66 11.01
C GLU A 534 -17.84 44.28 9.90
N ASN A 535 -16.74 44.95 10.25
CA ASN A 535 -15.79 45.54 9.27
C ASN A 535 -14.70 44.56 8.77
N LYS A 536 -14.62 43.31 9.29
CA LYS A 536 -13.55 42.36 8.93
C LYS A 536 -13.87 41.46 7.72
N ALA A 537 -15.13 41.38 7.30
CA ALA A 537 -15.52 40.54 6.17
C ALA A 537 -14.94 40.99 4.82
N SER A 538 -14.63 42.28 4.63
CA SER A 538 -13.98 42.78 3.41
C SER A 538 -12.47 42.52 3.37
N MET A 539 -11.80 42.42 4.52
CA MET A 539 -10.36 42.08 4.58
C MET A 539 -10.10 40.59 4.32
N ASP A 540 -11.12 39.73 4.44
CA ASP A 540 -11.00 38.28 4.27
C ASP A 540 -10.95 37.83 2.80
N ASP A 541 -11.56 38.57 1.89
CA ASP A 541 -11.47 38.25 0.45
C ASP A 541 -10.11 38.68 -0.13
N ASP A 542 -9.53 39.79 0.34
CA ASP A 542 -8.21 40.26 -0.09
C ASP A 542 -7.09 39.27 0.31
N LYS A 543 -7.10 38.74 1.54
CA LYS A 543 -6.10 37.74 1.98
C LYS A 543 -6.17 36.42 1.21
N ASN A 544 -7.37 35.94 0.92
CA ASN A 544 -7.53 34.74 0.09
C ASN A 544 -6.99 35.00 -1.32
N ARG A 545 -7.18 36.20 -1.86
CA ARG A 545 -6.69 36.58 -3.19
C ARG A 545 -5.17 36.59 -3.23
N GLU A 546 -4.50 37.19 -2.25
CA GLU A 546 -3.04 37.19 -2.15
C GLU A 546 -2.47 35.76 -2.12
N LEU A 547 -3.05 34.88 -1.29
CA LEU A 547 -2.59 33.50 -1.21
C LEU A 547 -2.87 32.72 -2.51
N ILE A 548 -4.00 32.96 -3.17
CA ILE A 548 -4.29 32.37 -4.49
C ILE A 548 -3.22 32.82 -5.50
N GLU A 549 -2.88 34.10 -5.56
CA GLU A 549 -1.87 34.63 -6.47
C GLU A 549 -0.49 34.01 -6.21
N LEU A 550 -0.09 33.81 -4.96
CA LEU A 550 1.16 33.12 -4.60
C LEU A 550 1.15 31.64 -5.02
N ILE A 551 0.02 30.95 -4.86
CA ILE A 551 -0.12 29.55 -5.30
C ILE A 551 -0.05 29.44 -6.82
N GLU A 552 -0.71 30.34 -7.55
CA GLU A 552 -0.65 30.36 -9.02
C GLU A 552 0.79 30.64 -9.50
N LEU A 553 1.47 31.62 -8.89
CA LEU A 553 2.88 31.90 -9.19
C LEU A 553 3.78 30.69 -8.91
N LEU A 554 3.55 29.98 -7.81
CA LEU A 554 4.29 28.76 -7.49
C LEU A 554 4.04 27.64 -8.51
N LEU A 555 2.80 27.47 -8.97
CA LEU A 555 2.44 26.48 -9.98
C LEU A 555 3.07 26.78 -11.34
N GLU A 556 3.17 28.06 -11.71
CA GLU A 556 3.82 28.52 -12.93
C GLU A 556 5.34 28.28 -12.89
N ASN A 557 6.00 28.54 -11.75
CA ASN A 557 7.45 28.39 -11.62
C ASN A 557 7.91 26.96 -11.29
N ASN A 558 7.14 26.22 -10.49
CA ASN A 558 7.46 24.85 -10.10
C ASN A 558 6.20 24.02 -9.88
N LEU A 559 5.67 23.46 -10.97
CA LEU A 559 4.45 22.67 -11.00
C LEU A 559 4.43 21.53 -9.97
N ARG A 560 5.55 20.81 -9.80
CA ARG A 560 5.64 19.68 -8.86
C ARG A 560 5.54 20.13 -7.41
N LEU A 561 6.25 21.21 -7.04
CA LEU A 561 6.19 21.76 -5.69
C LEU A 561 4.81 22.36 -5.39
N GLY A 562 4.27 23.15 -6.33
CA GLY A 562 2.92 23.70 -6.20
C GLY A 562 1.85 22.62 -6.03
N TYR A 563 1.95 21.54 -6.81
CA TYR A 563 1.07 20.37 -6.66
C TYR A 563 1.17 19.74 -5.25
N LYS A 564 2.38 19.57 -4.71
CA LYS A 564 2.57 19.06 -3.33
C LYS A 564 1.98 19.99 -2.27
N VAL A 565 2.12 21.30 -2.44
CA VAL A 565 1.52 22.30 -1.54
C VAL A 565 -0.01 22.19 -1.56
N LEU A 566 -0.62 22.11 -2.75
CA LEU A 566 -2.07 21.91 -2.89
C LEU A 566 -2.54 20.63 -2.19
N LEU A 567 -1.82 19.53 -2.35
CA LEU A 567 -2.11 18.24 -1.70
C LEU A 567 -2.09 18.33 -0.17
N CYS A 568 -1.12 19.07 0.38
CA CYS A 568 -1.00 19.30 1.81
C CYS A 568 -2.17 20.17 2.31
N LEU A 569 -2.36 21.35 1.71
CA LEU A 569 -3.33 22.34 2.16
C LEU A 569 -4.78 21.90 2.00
N GLN A 570 -5.12 21.05 1.04
CA GLN A 570 -6.48 20.48 0.98
C GLN A 570 -6.77 19.52 2.14
N THR A 571 -5.74 18.93 2.78
CA THR A 571 -5.88 17.82 3.74
C THR A 571 -5.70 18.31 5.18
N ILE A 572 -4.65 19.09 5.43
CA ILE A 572 -4.33 19.66 6.73
C ILE A 572 -3.93 21.13 6.58
N TRP A 573 -4.52 21.98 7.41
CA TRP A 573 -4.22 23.41 7.47
C TRP A 573 -3.80 23.77 8.88
N MET A 574 -2.62 24.34 9.06
CA MET A 574 -2.11 24.76 10.37
C MET A 574 -2.21 26.29 10.46
N ASP A 575 -3.24 26.82 11.15
CA ASP A 575 -3.51 28.28 11.20
C ASP A 575 -2.39 29.09 11.87
N PHE A 576 -1.59 28.44 12.71
CA PHE A 576 -0.44 29.06 13.39
C PHE A 576 0.82 29.12 12.52
N ILE A 577 0.81 28.50 11.33
CA ILE A 577 1.88 28.61 10.34
C ILE A 577 1.43 29.61 9.28
N ASN A 578 2.20 30.68 9.13
CA ASN A 578 1.96 31.70 8.10
C ASN A 578 2.47 31.19 6.74
N ILE A 579 1.56 30.56 5.98
CA ILE A 579 1.87 29.98 4.67
C ILE A 579 2.29 31.07 3.68
N GLU A 580 1.67 32.25 3.75
CA GLU A 580 1.98 33.39 2.90
C GLU A 580 3.44 33.85 3.08
N GLN A 581 3.95 33.83 4.32
CA GLN A 581 5.37 34.13 4.60
C GLN A 581 6.31 33.03 4.11
N MET A 582 5.89 31.76 4.20
CA MET A 582 6.71 30.64 3.69
C MET A 582 6.78 30.61 2.16
N LEU A 583 5.73 31.09 1.48
CA LEU A 583 5.62 31.15 0.03
C LEU A 583 5.91 32.56 -0.51
N SER A 584 6.73 33.36 0.17
CA SER A 584 7.01 34.74 -0.23
C SER A 584 7.45 34.83 -1.70
N SER A 585 7.11 35.93 -2.37
CA SER A 585 7.44 36.14 -3.77
C SER A 585 8.95 36.06 -4.05
N GLU A 586 9.78 36.44 -3.07
CA GLU A 586 11.23 36.29 -3.11
C GLU A 586 11.64 34.81 -3.14
N PHE A 587 11.10 33.98 -2.24
CA PHE A 587 11.34 32.53 -2.23
C PHE A 587 10.86 31.85 -3.53
N VAL A 588 9.69 32.24 -4.04
CA VAL A 588 9.15 31.70 -5.29
C VAL A 588 10.01 32.10 -6.49
N SER A 589 10.59 33.31 -6.49
CA SER A 589 11.50 33.79 -7.53
C SER A 589 12.89 33.14 -7.46
N GLU A 590 13.42 32.88 -6.26
CA GLU A 590 14.69 32.15 -6.07
C GLU A 590 14.61 30.70 -6.58
N LEU A 591 13.44 30.06 -6.45
CA LEU A 591 13.21 28.72 -7.01
C LEU A 591 13.35 28.71 -8.54
N THR A 592 12.97 29.79 -9.21
CA THR A 592 13.13 29.93 -10.66
C THR A 592 14.60 29.99 -11.08
N GLU A 593 15.47 30.62 -10.27
CA GLU A 593 16.92 30.70 -10.54
C GLU A 593 17.67 29.39 -10.32
N ILE A 594 17.24 28.57 -9.35
CA ILE A 594 17.84 27.26 -9.08
C ILE A 594 17.51 26.27 -10.21
N THR A 595 16.27 26.28 -10.69
CA THR A 595 15.83 25.36 -11.77
C THR A 595 16.52 25.67 -13.12
N LEU A 596 17.04 26.88 -13.31
CA LEU A 596 17.81 27.28 -14.50
C LEU A 596 19.31 26.96 -14.42
N LYS A 597 19.84 26.56 -13.26
CA LYS A 597 21.25 26.18 -13.09
C LYS A 597 21.51 24.68 -13.20
N ASP A 598 20.46 23.85 -13.15
CA ASP A 598 20.52 22.40 -13.27
C ASP A 598 20.04 21.88 -14.65
N TYR A 599 19.97 22.77 -15.64
CA TYR A 599 19.95 22.48 -17.09
C TYR A 599 21.14 23.18 -17.76
#